data_AF-A0A963VN70-F1
#
_entry.id   AF-A0A963VN70-F1
#
_cell.length_a   1.000
_cell.length_b   1.000
_cell.length_c   1.000
_cell.angle_alpha   90.00
_cell.angle_beta   90.00
_cell.angle_gamma   90.00
#
_symmetry.space_group_name_H-M   'P 1'
#
loop_
_entity.id
_entity.type
_entity.pdbx_description
1 polymer ?
#
loop_
_entity_poly.entity_id
_entity_poly.type
_entity_poly.pdbx_seq_one_letter_code
_entity_poly.pdbx_strand_id
1 'polypeptide(L)'
;MKNTLAHSPRPEDAPPVEVLFLLLPHSLVLDWAGPAEALRLANQALQRAGQPPRFRLRFVGPQPQTTGSVGVQLAGLEPLPESLAAPSWVVLVGSPDETLDLDDAASRAATHWLRRLAGS
;
A
#
# COMPACT_ATOMS: atom_id res chain seq x y z
N MET A 1 47.33 -4.39 -6.58
CA MET A 1 45.95 -4.57 -7.09
C MET A 1 45.01 -4.51 -5.90
N LYS A 2 44.08 -3.54 -5.88
CA LYS A 2 43.18 -3.28 -4.73
C LYS A 2 41.92 -4.14 -4.91
N ASN A 3 41.66 -5.07 -3.98
CA ASN A 3 40.41 -5.84 -3.94
C ASN A 3 39.25 -4.92 -3.53
N THR A 4 38.34 -4.64 -4.45
CA THR A 4 37.04 -4.04 -4.15
C THR A 4 36.10 -5.16 -3.69
N LEU A 5 36.00 -5.36 -2.37
CA LEU A 5 34.89 -6.10 -1.78
C LEU A 5 33.67 -5.19 -1.84
N ALA A 6 32.68 -5.51 -2.68
CA ALA A 6 31.39 -4.84 -2.65
C ALA A 6 30.76 -5.09 -1.27
N HIS A 7 30.57 -4.03 -0.49
CA HIS A 7 29.88 -4.10 0.79
C HIS A 7 28.38 -4.34 0.51
N SER A 8 27.85 -5.50 0.92
CA SER A 8 26.41 -5.72 0.91
C SER A 8 25.74 -4.63 1.74
N PRO A 9 24.65 -3.99 1.27
CA PRO A 9 23.98 -2.97 2.04
C PRO A 9 23.56 -3.56 3.39
N ARG A 10 23.84 -2.85 4.49
CA ARG A 10 23.32 -3.24 5.79
C ARG A 10 21.79 -3.15 5.75
N PRO A 11 21.06 -3.97 6.52
CA PRO A 11 19.60 -3.97 6.48
C PRO A 11 18.99 -2.58 6.74
N GLU A 12 19.66 -1.75 7.54
CA GLU A 12 19.28 -0.36 7.82
C GLU A 12 19.41 0.61 6.63
N ASP A 13 20.20 0.26 5.61
CA ASP A 13 20.45 1.11 4.43
C ASP A 13 19.50 0.75 3.26
N ALA A 14 18.61 -0.24 3.45
CA ALA A 14 17.66 -0.65 2.42
C ALA A 14 16.54 0.40 2.23
N PRO A 15 16.09 0.64 0.98
CA PRO A 15 14.97 1.54 0.74
C PRO A 15 13.69 1.05 1.46
N PRO A 16 12.84 1.97 1.97
CA PRO A 16 11.60 1.60 2.63
C PRO A 16 10.68 0.82 1.69
N VAL A 17 9.84 -0.07 2.24
CA VAL A 17 8.78 -0.71 1.47
C VAL A 17 7.65 0.28 1.30
N GLU A 18 7.31 0.59 0.06
CA GLU A 18 6.09 1.33 -0.26
C GLU A 18 4.90 0.37 -0.08
N VAL A 19 4.05 0.62 0.91
CA VAL A 19 2.86 -0.21 1.19
C VAL A 19 1.62 0.54 0.74
N LEU A 20 1.06 0.11 -0.38
CA LEU A 20 -0.09 0.73 -1.02
C LEU A 20 -1.36 -0.02 -0.60
N PHE A 21 -2.18 0.60 0.25
CA PHE A 21 -3.53 0.15 0.53
C PHE A 21 -4.45 0.64 -0.57
N LEU A 22 -4.94 -0.27 -1.40
CA LEU A 22 -5.89 0.05 -2.46
C LEU A 22 -7.30 0.12 -1.87
N LEU A 23 -7.86 1.33 -1.83
CA LEU A 23 -9.18 1.59 -1.29
C LEU A 23 -10.19 1.85 -2.40
N LEU A 24 -11.29 1.12 -2.34
CA LEU A 24 -12.43 1.20 -3.24
C LEU A 24 -13.68 1.59 -2.44
N PRO A 25 -14.78 1.95 -3.11
CA PRO A 25 -16.08 2.06 -2.44
C PRO A 25 -16.37 0.78 -1.65
N HIS A 26 -16.92 0.95 -0.45
CA HIS A 26 -17.30 -0.14 0.46
C HIS A 26 -16.15 -0.97 1.04
N SER A 27 -14.88 -0.60 0.82
CA SER A 27 -13.74 -1.26 1.47
C SER A 27 -13.92 -1.36 2.99
N LEU A 28 -13.62 -2.54 3.54
CA LEU A 28 -13.72 -2.83 4.97
C LEU A 28 -12.66 -2.04 5.74
N VAL A 29 -13.10 -1.24 6.72
CA VAL A 29 -12.19 -0.36 7.48
C VAL A 29 -11.12 -1.14 8.23
N LEU A 30 -11.50 -2.25 8.87
CA LEU A 30 -10.57 -3.05 9.67
C LEU A 30 -9.50 -3.74 8.82
N ASP A 31 -9.83 -4.06 7.57
CA ASP A 31 -8.93 -4.75 6.65
C ASP A 31 -7.73 -3.87 6.23
N TRP A 32 -7.90 -2.55 6.16
CA TRP A 32 -6.75 -1.64 5.94
C TRP A 32 -6.21 -1.04 7.22
N ALA A 33 -7.08 -0.65 8.16
CA ALA A 33 -6.65 0.03 9.39
C ALA A 33 -5.82 -0.89 10.28
N GLY A 34 -6.16 -2.18 10.37
CA GLY A 34 -5.43 -3.16 11.16
C GLY A 34 -3.97 -3.31 10.72
N PRO A 35 -3.69 -3.74 9.48
CA PRO A 35 -2.33 -3.85 8.98
C PRO A 35 -1.59 -2.51 8.93
N ALA A 36 -2.25 -1.39 8.58
CA ALA A 36 -1.62 -0.07 8.59
C ALA A 36 -1.10 0.31 9.99
N GLU A 37 -1.91 0.08 11.02
CA GLU A 37 -1.54 0.37 12.40
C GLU A 37 -0.40 -0.54 12.88
N ALA A 38 -0.45 -1.83 12.54
CA ALA A 38 0.63 -2.77 12.87
C ALA A 38 1.97 -2.33 12.24
N LEU A 39 1.97 -1.91 10.97
CA LEU A 39 3.18 -1.42 10.28
C LEU A 39 3.67 -0.08 10.85
N ARG A 40 2.76 0.81 11.24
CA ARG A 40 3.09 2.07 11.93
C ARG A 40 3.76 1.79 13.28
N LEU A 41 3.25 0.84 14.05
CA LEU A 41 3.84 0.41 15.32
C LEU A 41 5.20 -0.26 15.13
N ALA A 42 5.38 -1.06 14.07
CA ALA A 42 6.67 -1.63 13.71
C ALA A 42 7.72 -0.54 13.41
N ASN A 43 7.35 0.49 12.63
CA ASN A 43 8.22 1.65 12.41
C ASN A 43 8.55 2.38 13.72
N GLN A 44 7.58 2.51 14.62
CA GLN A 44 7.80 3.13 15.92
C GLN A 44 8.81 2.31 16.78
N ALA A 45 8.75 0.99 16.71
CA ALA A 45 9.71 0.12 17.39
C ALA A 45 11.13 0.27 16.80
N LEU A 46 11.26 0.32 15.47
CA LEU A 46 12.54 0.58 14.79
C LEU A 46 13.13 1.92 15.20
N GLN A 47 12.31 2.98 15.22
CA GLN A 47 12.75 4.30 15.62
C GLN A 47 13.26 4.32 17.07
N ARG A 48 12.58 3.63 18.00
CA ARG A 48 13.05 3.49 19.39
C ARG A 48 14.39 2.75 19.49
N ALA A 49 14.67 1.85 18.54
CA ALA A 49 15.94 1.15 18.42
C ALA A 49 17.01 1.94 17.64
N GLY A 50 16.77 3.20 17.28
CA GLY A 50 17.69 4.03 16.53
C GLY A 50 17.79 3.70 15.04
N GLN A 51 16.82 2.96 14.50
CA GLN A 51 16.77 2.55 13.09
C GLN A 51 15.77 3.41 12.30
N PRO A 52 15.98 3.59 10.97
CA PRO A 52 15.01 4.27 10.12
C PRO A 52 13.70 3.46 10.00
N PRO A 53 12.58 4.12 9.64
CA PRO A 53 11.32 3.42 9.38
C PRO A 53 11.47 2.48 8.17
N ARG A 54 10.89 1.28 8.27
CA ARG A 54 10.95 0.26 7.21
C ARG A 54 9.82 0.37 6.20
N PHE A 55 8.66 0.88 6.61
CA PHE A 55 7.42 0.90 5.81
C PHE A 55 6.95 2.34 5.56
N ARG A 56 6.59 2.65 4.32
CA ARG A 56 5.91 3.90 3.96
C ARG A 56 4.48 3.57 3.53
N LEU A 57 3.51 3.97 4.36
CA LEU A 57 2.10 3.67 4.10
C LEU A 57 1.53 4.70 3.13
N ARG A 58 0.85 4.21 2.10
CA ARG A 58 0.18 5.01 1.07
C ARG A 58 -1.25 4.50 0.89
N PHE A 59 -2.21 5.40 0.89
CA PHE A 59 -3.61 5.08 0.65
C PHE A 59 -3.96 5.55 -0.75
N VAL A 60 -4.23 4.60 -1.64
CA VAL A 60 -4.44 4.87 -3.06
C VAL A 60 -5.83 4.48 -3.49
N GLY A 61 -6.37 5.19 -4.47
CA GLY A 61 -7.66 4.88 -5.06
C GLY A 61 -7.81 5.46 -6.46
N PRO A 62 -8.81 4.99 -7.23
CA PRO A 62 -9.17 5.56 -8.52
C PRO A 62 -9.82 6.95 -8.38
N GLN A 63 -10.33 7.27 -7.18
CA GLN A 63 -10.91 8.56 -6.81
C GLN A 63 -10.16 9.14 -5.61
N PRO A 64 -10.12 10.48 -5.44
CA PRO A 64 -9.41 11.14 -4.34
C PRO A 64 -10.09 10.96 -2.97
N GLN A 65 -11.30 10.39 -2.95
CA GLN A 65 -12.03 10.05 -1.75
C GLN A 65 -12.85 8.77 -1.96
N THR A 66 -13.14 8.05 -0.88
CA THR A 66 -14.02 6.88 -0.88
C THR A 66 -14.81 6.79 0.42
N THR A 67 -15.92 6.08 0.39
CA THR A 67 -16.71 5.74 1.57
C THR A 67 -16.53 4.26 1.88
N GLY A 68 -16.07 3.93 3.08
CA GLY A 68 -15.88 2.56 3.56
C GLY A 68 -17.20 1.90 3.96
N SER A 69 -17.14 0.59 4.26
CA SER A 69 -18.32 -0.25 4.55
C SER A 69 -19.24 0.27 5.66
N VAL A 70 -18.69 1.01 6.62
CA VAL A 70 -19.42 1.56 7.79
C VAL A 70 -19.83 3.03 7.62
N GLY A 71 -19.76 3.57 6.40
CA GLY A 71 -20.12 4.96 6.10
C GLY A 71 -19.05 5.99 6.43
N VAL A 72 -17.87 5.56 6.92
CA VAL A 72 -16.74 6.48 7.11
C VAL A 72 -16.22 6.94 5.74
N GLN A 73 -16.01 8.24 5.58
CA GLN A 73 -15.41 8.79 4.38
C GLN A 73 -13.92 9.04 4.63
N LEU A 74 -13.09 8.54 3.71
CA LEU A 74 -11.67 8.84 3.67
C LEU A 74 -11.39 9.69 2.42
N ALA A 75 -10.77 10.85 2.63
CA ALA A 75 -10.36 11.77 1.58
C ALA A 75 -8.84 11.89 1.53
N GLY A 76 -8.32 12.44 0.43
CA GLY A 76 -6.89 12.58 0.21
C GLY A 76 -6.22 11.29 -0.25
N LEU A 77 -6.96 10.40 -0.90
CA LEU A 77 -6.39 9.23 -1.54
C LEU A 77 -5.46 9.68 -2.67
N GLU A 78 -4.27 9.08 -2.70
CA GLU A 78 -3.35 9.24 -3.81
C GLU A 78 -3.90 8.53 -5.06
N PRO A 79 -3.67 9.06 -6.27
CA PRO A 79 -4.06 8.37 -7.49
C PRO A 79 -3.29 7.05 -7.64
N LEU A 80 -3.87 6.11 -8.39
CA LEU A 80 -3.20 4.86 -8.75
C LEU A 80 -1.90 5.17 -9.52
N PRO A 81 -0.72 4.77 -9.02
CA PRO A 81 0.55 5.12 -9.65
C PRO A 81 0.74 4.40 -10.98
N GLU A 82 1.45 5.00 -11.91
CA GLU A 82 1.73 4.39 -13.22
C GLU A 82 2.65 3.16 -13.12
N SER A 83 3.56 3.16 -12.14
CA SER A 83 4.49 2.07 -11.85
C SER A 83 4.73 1.94 -10.35
N LEU A 84 5.24 0.78 -9.92
CA LEU A 84 5.63 0.53 -8.53
C LEU A 84 7.15 0.60 -8.37
N ALA A 85 7.62 1.37 -7.39
CA ALA A 85 9.02 1.38 -7.00
C ALA A 85 9.35 0.11 -6.19
N ALA A 86 10.45 -0.57 -6.50
CA ALA A 86 10.88 -1.70 -5.66
C ALA A 86 11.62 -1.19 -4.39
N PRO A 87 11.34 -1.73 -3.19
CA PRO A 87 10.32 -2.73 -2.86
C PRO A 87 8.93 -2.11 -2.65
N SER A 88 7.88 -2.72 -3.20
CA SER A 88 6.48 -2.32 -2.99
C SER A 88 5.60 -3.51 -2.59
N TRP A 89 4.63 -3.26 -1.71
CA TRP A 89 3.53 -4.18 -1.41
C TRP A 89 2.20 -3.50 -1.78
N VAL A 90 1.33 -4.24 -2.46
CA VAL A 90 -0.05 -3.80 -2.69
C VAL A 90 -0.95 -4.64 -1.78
N VAL A 91 -1.71 -3.95 -0.93
CA VAL A 91 -2.68 -4.56 -0.03
C VAL A 91 -4.07 -4.37 -0.64
N LEU A 92 -4.67 -5.48 -1.06
CA LEU A 92 -6.06 -5.52 -1.51
C LEU A 92 -6.96 -5.68 -0.30
N VAL A 93 -7.87 -4.74 -0.11
CA VAL A 93 -8.77 -4.65 1.03
C VAL A 93 -10.08 -5.36 0.69
N GLY A 94 -10.64 -6.12 1.63
CA GLY A 94 -11.91 -6.80 1.42
C GLY A 94 -13.09 -5.83 1.25
N SER A 95 -14.16 -6.34 0.66
CA SER A 95 -15.48 -5.70 0.59
C SER A 95 -16.49 -6.58 1.35
N PRO A 96 -17.50 -6.01 2.02
CA PRO A 96 -18.62 -6.78 2.56
C PRO A 96 -19.50 -7.42 1.46
N ASP A 97 -19.39 -6.95 0.22
CA ASP A 97 -20.20 -7.45 -0.89
C ASP A 97 -19.80 -8.89 -1.25
N GLU A 98 -20.80 -9.77 -1.37
CA GLU A 98 -20.62 -11.19 -1.72
C GLU A 98 -20.01 -11.37 -3.12
N THR A 99 -20.25 -10.39 -4.01
CA THR A 99 -19.55 -10.23 -5.27
C THR A 99 -19.01 -8.81 -5.35
N LEU A 100 -17.70 -8.68 -5.62
CA LEU A 100 -17.15 -7.41 -6.07
C LEU A 100 -17.94 -6.99 -7.32
N ASP A 101 -18.69 -5.90 -7.22
CA ASP A 101 -19.29 -5.29 -8.39
C ASP A 101 -18.16 -4.71 -9.25
N LEU A 102 -17.69 -5.52 -10.19
CA LEU A 102 -16.68 -5.15 -11.16
C LEU A 102 -17.25 -4.22 -12.25
N ASP A 103 -18.56 -3.95 -12.24
CA ASP A 103 -19.22 -3.02 -13.15
C ASP A 103 -19.25 -1.59 -12.60
N ASP A 104 -18.78 -1.33 -11.38
CA ASP A 104 -18.48 0.04 -10.97
C ASP A 104 -17.17 0.55 -11.60
N ALA A 105 -17.14 1.85 -11.89
CA ALA A 105 -15.99 2.51 -12.51
C ALA A 105 -14.70 2.42 -11.67
N ALA A 106 -14.82 2.46 -10.33
CA ALA A 106 -13.68 2.34 -9.43
C ALA A 106 -13.07 0.93 -9.49
N SER A 107 -13.92 -0.11 -9.44
CA SER A 107 -13.52 -1.51 -9.53
C SER A 107 -12.86 -1.84 -10.86
N ARG A 108 -13.39 -1.33 -11.98
CA ARG A 108 -12.75 -1.47 -13.31
C ARG A 108 -11.37 -0.81 -13.36
N ALA A 109 -11.26 0.42 -12.86
CA ALA A 109 -10.01 1.17 -12.87
C ALA A 109 -8.92 0.45 -12.06
N ALA A 110 -9.27 -0.04 -10.87
CA ALA A 110 -8.38 -0.84 -10.04
C ALA A 110 -7.99 -2.16 -10.70
N THR A 111 -8.94 -2.89 -11.28
CA THR A 111 -8.66 -4.16 -11.98
C THR A 111 -7.71 -3.94 -13.16
N HIS A 112 -7.96 -2.90 -13.95
CA HIS A 112 -7.09 -2.54 -15.06
C HIS A 112 -5.68 -2.18 -14.58
N TRP A 113 -5.58 -1.41 -13.49
CA TRP A 113 -4.30 -1.08 -12.87
C TRP A 113 -3.53 -2.32 -12.39
N LEU A 114 -4.18 -3.22 -11.66
CA LEU A 114 -3.57 -4.47 -11.18
C LEU A 114 -3.10 -5.37 -12.32
N ARG A 115 -3.89 -5.48 -13.40
CA ARG A 115 -3.51 -6.24 -14.60
C ARG A 115 -2.26 -5.67 -15.26
N ARG A 116 -2.12 -4.34 -15.33
CA ARG A 116 -0.90 -3.72 -15.86
C ARG A 116 0.33 -4.04 -15.00
N LEU A 117 0.17 -4.04 -13.67
CA LEU A 117 1.27 -4.37 -12.75
C LEU A 117 1.70 -5.84 -12.81
N ALA A 118 0.76 -6.76 -13.05
CA ALA A 118 1.09 -8.19 -13.20
C ALA A 118 1.72 -8.52 -14.57
N GLY A 119 1.59 -7.64 -15.56
CA GLY A 119 2.12 -7.81 -16.92
C GLY A 119 3.42 -7.05 -17.19
N SER A 120 3.97 -6.33 -16.21
CA SER A 120 5.23 -5.58 -16.28
C SER A 120 6.37 -6.35 -15.60
#